data_AF-A0A8D7ZY37-F1
#
_entry.id   AF-A0A8D7ZY37-F1
#
_cell.length_a   1.000
_cell.length_b   1.000
_cell.length_c   1.000
_cell.angle_alpha   90.00
_cell.angle_beta   90.00
_cell.angle_gamma   90.00
#
_symmetry.space_group_name_H-M   'P 1'
#
loop_
_entity.id
_entity.type
_entity.pdbx_description
1 polymer ?
#
loop_
_entity_poly.entity_id
_entity_poly.type
_entity_poly.pdbx_seq_one_letter_code
_entity_poly.pdbx_strand_id
1 'polypeptide(L)'
;PKQNKNTRASAAVGVCRNVCFFGKRDFLKLCTKKLLQHFLKMCDYLWILFDFAENAAPENLSQLQTLIKRCDWTGCFRHQIFLTLATSDAAALAQENPDDLLSAGIASLLAFVQNNFVGPTVSYADVLPNIPNARDALKSDGEELNVNVQSPELLYFCKVAFEQLSANAEAFAIKLWYVRFLVVYQRCLDDLTHSVYTKFDETVGQLEKAIEGVEDVRVKVQAHVEIFQGYLLFKRISKSDRWRTALQTLTGVEITVEGVLGVRTKYQQKALPQLTLRAKGLEGGDFASAKETHGQVALPTILKLEDDLRLERVKFMEENENEDAQLPAVVQQMVLSTV
;
A
#
# COMPACT_ATOMS: atom_id res chain seq x y z
N PRO A 1 61.14 -6.67 -35.32
CA PRO A 1 60.74 -5.85 -34.14
C PRO A 1 59.79 -6.67 -33.24
N LYS A 2 60.33 -7.41 -32.25
CA LYS A 2 60.38 -7.04 -30.81
C LYS A 2 59.00 -6.63 -30.27
N GLN A 3 58.47 -7.05 -29.13
CA GLN A 3 58.78 -7.91 -27.97
C GLN A 3 57.45 -7.84 -27.16
N ASN A 4 56.81 -8.93 -26.73
CA ASN A 4 57.03 -9.70 -25.51
C ASN A 4 56.62 -9.00 -24.18
N LYS A 5 55.98 -9.81 -23.30
CA LYS A 5 55.87 -9.76 -21.81
C LYS A 5 54.60 -9.11 -21.23
N ASN A 6 53.72 -9.92 -20.60
CA ASN A 6 53.74 -10.36 -19.19
C ASN A 6 53.48 -9.17 -18.24
N THR A 7 52.61 -9.21 -17.22
CA THR A 7 52.60 -10.23 -16.16
C THR A 7 51.42 -10.04 -15.19
N ARG A 8 50.98 -11.16 -14.59
CA ARG A 8 50.55 -11.38 -13.19
C ARG A 8 49.15 -10.98 -12.68
N ALA A 9 48.45 -12.05 -12.34
CA ALA A 9 47.44 -12.20 -11.30
C ALA A 9 47.84 -11.68 -9.91
N SER A 10 46.84 -11.27 -9.13
CA SER A 10 46.73 -11.56 -7.69
C SER A 10 45.29 -11.36 -7.22
N ALA A 11 44.81 -12.31 -6.44
CA ALA A 11 43.50 -12.39 -5.81
C ALA A 11 43.40 -11.55 -4.52
N ALA A 12 42.18 -11.13 -4.18
CA ALA A 12 41.63 -10.90 -2.82
C ALA A 12 40.12 -10.56 -3.00
N VAL A 13 39.19 -11.48 -2.78
CA VAL A 13 38.45 -11.74 -1.51
C VAL A 13 37.85 -10.47 -0.88
N GLY A 14 36.51 -10.37 -0.83
CA GLY A 14 35.84 -9.36 0.01
C GLY A 14 34.37 -9.04 -0.30
N VAL A 15 33.46 -9.98 0.04
CA VAL A 15 32.16 -9.77 0.75
C VAL A 15 31.14 -8.71 0.27
N CYS A 16 29.96 -9.21 -0.13
CA CYS A 16 28.57 -8.74 0.04
C CYS A 16 28.26 -7.26 0.35
N ARG A 17 27.27 -6.70 -0.36
CA ARG A 17 25.91 -6.47 0.19
C ARG A 17 24.89 -5.99 -0.85
N ASN A 18 23.69 -6.53 -0.69
CA ASN A 18 22.44 -6.33 -1.43
C ASN A 18 22.13 -4.86 -1.76
N VAL A 19 21.95 -4.59 -3.06
CA VAL A 19 21.14 -3.49 -3.57
C VAL A 19 20.42 -4.02 -4.81
N CYS A 20 19.11 -4.25 -4.73
CA CYS A 20 18.26 -4.39 -5.92
C CYS A 20 17.03 -3.51 -5.74
N PHE A 21 17.28 -2.21 -5.94
CA PHE A 21 16.33 -1.31 -6.56
C PHE A 21 15.96 -1.87 -7.94
N PHE A 22 14.67 -2.10 -8.22
CA PHE A 22 14.22 -2.20 -9.60
C PHE A 22 13.57 -0.87 -10.01
N GLY A 23 14.31 -0.13 -10.84
CA GLY A 23 13.77 0.90 -11.70
C GLY A 23 14.21 0.64 -13.13
N LYS A 24 13.25 0.57 -14.07
CA LYS A 24 13.12 1.48 -15.22
C LYS A 24 12.17 0.92 -16.28
N ARG A 25 11.24 1.80 -16.67
CA ARG A 25 10.87 2.19 -18.05
C ARG A 25 11.15 1.13 -19.13
N ASP A 26 10.09 0.48 -19.60
CA ASP A 26 9.70 0.38 -21.01
C ASP A 26 8.60 -0.69 -21.17
N PHE A 27 7.37 -0.38 -20.75
CA PHE A 27 6.19 -1.20 -21.08
C PHE A 27 4.88 -0.40 -21.13
N LEU A 28 4.95 0.94 -21.18
CA LEU A 28 3.76 1.79 -21.31
C LEU A 28 3.49 2.08 -22.78
N LYS A 29 2.51 1.37 -23.37
CA LYS A 29 1.62 2.01 -24.36
C LYS A 29 0.31 1.30 -24.73
N LEU A 30 -0.06 0.13 -24.18
CA LEU A 30 -1.28 -0.54 -24.69
C LEU A 30 -2.31 -1.09 -23.70
N CYS A 31 -2.22 -0.84 -22.38
CA CYS A 31 -3.17 -1.48 -21.45
C CYS A 31 -3.63 -0.64 -20.24
N THR A 32 -3.44 0.68 -20.21
CA THR A 32 -3.50 1.41 -18.94
C THR A 32 -4.87 1.98 -18.54
N LYS A 33 -5.79 2.22 -19.48
CA LYS A 33 -7.14 2.73 -19.15
C LYS A 33 -8.04 1.64 -18.55
N LYS A 34 -7.90 0.40 -19.03
CA LYS A 34 -8.61 -0.78 -18.48
C LYS A 34 -7.98 -1.28 -17.18
N LEU A 35 -6.66 -1.24 -17.02
CA LEU A 35 -6.01 -1.69 -15.79
C LEU A 35 -6.32 -0.78 -14.61
N LEU A 36 -6.40 0.54 -14.78
CA LEU A 36 -6.82 1.43 -13.70
C LEU A 36 -8.32 1.26 -13.37
N GLN A 37 -9.19 1.15 -14.38
CA GLN A 37 -10.59 0.78 -14.16
C GLN A 37 -10.75 -0.62 -13.55
N HIS A 38 -9.83 -1.57 -13.79
CA HIS A 38 -9.82 -2.90 -13.18
C HIS A 38 -9.18 -2.93 -11.79
N PHE A 39 -8.19 -2.09 -11.51
CA PHE A 39 -7.61 -1.91 -10.16
C PHE A 39 -8.61 -1.22 -9.24
N LEU A 40 -9.46 -0.36 -9.81
CA LEU A 40 -10.56 0.31 -9.12
C LEU A 40 -11.86 -0.52 -9.13
N LYS A 41 -12.04 -1.46 -10.09
CA LYS A 41 -13.06 -2.54 -10.02
C LYS A 41 -12.62 -3.77 -9.21
N MET A 42 -11.35 -3.88 -8.83
CA MET A 42 -10.78 -4.97 -8.01
C MET A 42 -11.17 -4.91 -6.54
N CYS A 43 -11.84 -3.84 -6.17
CA CYS A 43 -12.00 -3.38 -4.80
C CYS A 43 -13.45 -3.49 -4.35
N ASP A 44 -14.17 -4.56 -4.74
CA ASP A 44 -15.51 -4.84 -4.21
C ASP A 44 -15.51 -5.06 -2.68
N TYR A 45 -14.33 -5.27 -2.07
CA TYR A 45 -14.14 -5.40 -0.62
C TYR A 45 -13.40 -4.20 0.03
N LEU A 46 -12.83 -3.31 -0.78
CA LEU A 46 -12.29 -2.01 -0.34
C LEU A 46 -13.40 -0.94 -0.29
N TRP A 47 -14.58 -1.27 -0.83
CA TRP A 47 -15.79 -0.45 -0.81
C TRP A 47 -16.20 -0.01 0.61
N ILE A 48 -15.93 -0.83 1.63
CA ILE A 48 -16.31 -0.56 3.02
C ILE A 48 -15.43 0.55 3.65
N LEU A 49 -14.33 0.92 3.00
CA LEU A 49 -13.46 2.03 3.41
C LEU A 49 -13.68 3.31 2.61
N PHE A 50 -14.38 3.17 1.49
CA PHE A 50 -15.06 4.23 0.75
C PHE A 50 -16.48 4.44 1.23
N ASP A 51 -16.90 3.70 2.25
CA ASP A 51 -18.24 3.74 2.75
C ASP A 51 -18.44 5.00 3.60
N PHE A 52 -18.56 6.11 2.88
CA PHE A 52 -19.19 7.31 3.40
C PHE A 52 -20.67 7.08 3.73
N ALA A 53 -21.23 5.91 3.43
CA ALA A 53 -22.66 5.67 3.51
C ALA A 53 -23.08 4.20 3.24
N GLU A 54 -22.96 3.28 4.20
CA GLU A 54 -23.56 1.94 4.05
C GLU A 54 -25.10 2.02 4.08
N ASN A 55 -25.63 3.22 4.32
CA ASN A 55 -27.06 3.50 4.36
C ASN A 55 -27.55 4.54 3.35
N ALA A 56 -26.69 5.16 2.54
CA ALA A 56 -27.16 6.14 1.59
C ALA A 56 -27.28 5.52 0.20
N ALA A 57 -28.53 5.41 -0.26
CA ALA A 57 -28.84 5.11 -1.65
C ALA A 57 -27.96 5.99 -2.58
N PRO A 58 -27.62 5.53 -3.80
CA PRO A 58 -26.79 6.29 -4.75
C PRO A 58 -27.25 7.74 -4.99
N GLU A 59 -28.50 8.04 -4.65
CA GLU A 59 -29.18 9.33 -4.71
C GLU A 59 -28.69 10.36 -3.68
N ASN A 60 -27.95 9.93 -2.64
CA ASN A 60 -27.52 10.78 -1.52
C ASN A 60 -26.03 11.13 -1.51
N LEU A 61 -25.25 10.68 -2.49
CA LEU A 61 -23.83 11.00 -2.56
C LEU A 61 -23.62 12.47 -2.96
N SER A 62 -22.65 13.13 -2.33
CA SER A 62 -22.22 14.45 -2.79
C SER A 62 -21.65 14.38 -4.21
N GLN A 63 -21.58 15.53 -4.88
CA GLN A 63 -20.99 15.60 -6.21
C GLN A 63 -19.55 15.06 -6.22
N LEU A 64 -18.76 15.42 -5.21
CA LEU A 64 -17.36 15.01 -5.10
C LEU A 64 -17.25 13.50 -4.83
N GLN A 65 -18.08 12.94 -3.94
CA GLN A 65 -18.13 11.49 -3.68
C GLN A 65 -18.52 10.70 -4.95
N THR A 66 -19.46 11.21 -5.73
CA THR A 66 -19.87 10.60 -7.01
C THR A 66 -18.71 10.57 -8.01
N LEU A 67 -17.91 11.64 -8.07
CA LEU A 67 -16.74 11.73 -8.94
C LEU A 67 -15.63 10.79 -8.49
N ILE A 68 -15.39 10.68 -7.18
CA ILE A 68 -14.42 9.72 -6.60
C ILE A 68 -14.82 8.29 -6.93
N LYS A 69 -16.10 7.94 -6.78
CA LYS A 69 -16.64 6.61 -7.14
C LYS A 69 -16.43 6.25 -8.61
N ARG A 70 -16.39 7.24 -9.49
CA ARG A 70 -16.12 7.07 -10.94
C ARG A 70 -14.63 7.18 -11.29
N CYS A 71 -13.80 7.50 -10.30
CA CYS A 71 -12.37 7.76 -10.45
C CYS A 71 -12.10 8.91 -11.45
N ASP A 72 -13.00 9.88 -11.49
CA ASP A 72 -12.86 11.08 -12.32
C ASP A 72 -12.13 12.17 -11.52
N TRP A 73 -10.81 12.03 -11.44
CA TRP A 73 -9.96 12.96 -10.69
C TRP A 73 -9.97 14.36 -11.28
N THR A 74 -10.04 14.49 -12.62
CA THR A 74 -10.16 15.78 -13.28
C THR A 74 -11.46 16.49 -12.89
N GLY A 75 -12.57 15.76 -12.82
CA GLY A 75 -13.82 16.28 -12.27
C GLY A 75 -13.68 16.68 -10.80
N CYS A 76 -13.02 15.86 -9.98
CA CYS A 76 -12.79 16.16 -8.56
C CYS A 76 -12.02 17.47 -8.38
N PHE A 77 -10.92 17.67 -9.10
CA PHE A 77 -10.04 18.84 -8.92
C PHE A 77 -10.63 20.15 -9.45
N ARG A 78 -11.72 20.09 -10.22
CA ARG A 78 -12.52 21.29 -10.58
C ARG A 78 -13.51 21.71 -9.48
N HIS A 79 -13.65 20.91 -8.43
CA HIS A 79 -14.52 21.26 -7.31
C HIS A 79 -13.97 22.47 -6.54
N GLN A 80 -14.84 23.39 -6.14
CA GLN A 80 -14.47 24.65 -5.51
C GLN A 80 -13.64 24.46 -4.23
N ILE A 81 -13.82 23.34 -3.52
CA ILE A 81 -13.06 22.99 -2.32
C ILE A 81 -11.54 23.04 -2.53
N PHE A 82 -11.04 22.67 -3.71
CA PHE A 82 -9.60 22.68 -3.99
C PHE A 82 -9.06 24.11 -4.11
N LEU A 83 -9.84 25.01 -4.73
CA LEU A 83 -9.49 26.44 -4.76
C LEU A 83 -9.45 27.01 -3.35
N THR A 84 -10.44 26.70 -2.52
CA THR A 84 -10.48 27.15 -1.12
C THR A 84 -9.33 26.58 -0.31
N LEU A 85 -8.98 25.30 -0.48
CA LEU A 85 -7.81 24.68 0.16
C LEU A 85 -6.48 25.33 -0.26
N ALA A 86 -6.40 25.89 -1.46
CA ALA A 86 -5.22 26.56 -1.95
C ALA A 86 -5.06 28.00 -1.41
N THR A 87 -6.16 28.65 -1.05
CA THR A 87 -6.19 30.09 -0.71
C THR A 87 -6.58 30.43 0.72
N SER A 88 -7.27 29.52 1.41
CA SER A 88 -7.96 29.80 2.67
C SER A 88 -7.40 28.98 3.84
N ASP A 89 -7.75 29.40 5.06
CA ASP A 89 -7.45 28.65 6.27
C ASP A 89 -8.31 27.38 6.32
N ALA A 90 -7.66 26.22 6.17
CA ALA A 90 -8.33 24.92 6.19
C ALA A 90 -9.03 24.60 7.52
N ALA A 91 -8.72 25.32 8.61
CA ALA A 91 -9.44 25.19 9.87
C ALA A 91 -10.92 25.58 9.75
N ALA A 92 -11.24 26.64 8.99
CA ALA A 92 -12.64 27.05 8.76
C ALA A 92 -13.40 26.00 7.95
N LEU A 93 -12.76 25.42 6.93
CA LEU A 93 -13.35 24.37 6.09
C LEU A 93 -13.69 23.10 6.90
N ALA A 94 -12.85 22.73 7.87
CA ALA A 94 -13.10 21.57 8.72
C ALA A 94 -14.34 21.74 9.61
N GLN A 95 -14.75 22.99 9.90
CA GLN A 95 -15.97 23.27 10.67
C GLN A 95 -17.20 23.40 9.77
N GLU A 96 -17.07 24.09 8.63
CA GLU A 96 -18.21 24.39 7.76
C GLU A 96 -18.59 23.21 6.85
N ASN A 97 -17.60 22.50 6.29
CA ASN A 97 -17.82 21.45 5.28
C ASN A 97 -16.86 20.25 5.46
N PRO A 98 -16.92 19.53 6.60
CA PRO A 98 -16.00 18.43 6.90
C PRO A 98 -16.05 17.27 5.89
N ASP A 99 -17.22 16.94 5.34
CA ASP A 99 -17.39 15.81 4.40
C ASP A 99 -16.74 16.07 3.04
N ASP A 100 -16.88 17.29 2.53
CA ASP A 100 -16.24 17.71 1.28
C ASP A 100 -14.73 17.85 1.45
N LEU A 101 -14.27 18.34 2.61
CA LEU A 101 -12.84 18.41 2.95
C LEU A 101 -12.23 17.00 3.01
N LEU A 102 -12.94 16.05 3.63
CA LEU A 102 -12.51 14.66 3.73
C LEU A 102 -12.48 14.01 2.33
N SER A 103 -13.52 14.24 1.53
CA SER A 103 -13.59 13.77 0.14
C SER A 103 -12.45 14.36 -0.70
N ALA A 104 -12.10 15.63 -0.51
CA ALA A 104 -10.98 16.27 -1.20
C ALA A 104 -9.64 15.62 -0.83
N GLY A 105 -9.39 15.38 0.46
CA GLY A 105 -8.20 14.67 0.93
C GLY A 105 -8.08 13.26 0.35
N ILE A 106 -9.19 12.53 0.28
CA ILE A 106 -9.25 11.17 -0.30
C ILE A 106 -8.99 11.19 -1.81
N ALA A 107 -9.67 12.07 -2.54
CA ALA A 107 -9.46 12.21 -3.99
C ALA A 107 -8.00 12.54 -4.30
N SER A 108 -7.39 13.46 -3.54
CA SER A 108 -5.98 13.79 -3.66
C SER A 108 -5.07 12.60 -3.36
N LEU A 109 -5.32 11.85 -2.30
CA LEU A 109 -4.48 10.71 -1.91
C LEU A 109 -4.53 9.60 -2.97
N LEU A 110 -5.72 9.29 -3.48
CA LEU A 110 -5.90 8.25 -4.50
C LEU A 110 -5.27 8.64 -5.83
N ALA A 111 -5.47 9.88 -6.27
CA ALA A 111 -4.83 10.39 -7.48
C ALA A 111 -3.30 10.46 -7.34
N PHE A 112 -2.80 10.80 -6.15
CA PHE A 112 -1.37 10.78 -5.85
C PHE A 112 -0.81 9.35 -5.90
N VAL A 113 -1.53 8.40 -5.29
CA VAL A 113 -1.13 6.99 -5.30
C VAL A 113 -1.11 6.44 -6.73
N GLN A 114 -2.10 6.80 -7.53
CA GLN A 114 -2.13 6.51 -8.95
C GLN A 114 -0.88 7.03 -9.66
N ASN A 115 -0.54 8.30 -9.50
CA ASN A 115 0.58 8.88 -10.24
C ASN A 115 1.95 8.32 -9.83
N ASN A 116 2.12 7.93 -8.56
CA ASN A 116 3.42 7.61 -7.99
C ASN A 116 3.69 6.11 -7.81
N PHE A 117 2.66 5.26 -7.64
CA PHE A 117 2.87 3.84 -7.32
C PHE A 117 2.24 2.88 -8.32
N VAL A 118 0.98 3.09 -8.72
CA VAL A 118 0.23 2.08 -9.51
C VAL A 118 0.11 2.42 -11.00
N GLY A 119 0.14 3.70 -11.35
CA GLY A 119 -0.09 4.18 -12.70
C GLY A 119 -1.52 3.96 -13.22
N PRO A 120 -1.85 4.49 -14.41
CA PRO A 120 -1.01 5.37 -15.22
C PRO A 120 -0.90 6.77 -14.62
N THR A 121 0.24 7.42 -14.84
CA THR A 121 0.44 8.84 -14.54
C THR A 121 -0.51 9.71 -15.37
N VAL A 122 -1.24 10.59 -14.69
CA VAL A 122 -2.12 11.59 -15.30
C VAL A 122 -1.63 12.98 -14.88
N SER A 123 -1.51 13.89 -15.85
CA SER A 123 -1.21 15.29 -15.53
C SER A 123 -2.48 15.98 -15.03
N TYR A 124 -2.37 16.69 -13.92
CA TYR A 124 -3.44 17.50 -13.34
C TYR A 124 -3.13 19.00 -13.34
N ALA A 125 -2.07 19.42 -14.04
CA ALA A 125 -1.59 20.80 -14.04
C ALA A 125 -2.66 21.83 -14.47
N ASP A 126 -3.59 21.42 -15.34
CA ASP A 126 -4.64 22.32 -15.86
C ASP A 126 -5.83 22.50 -14.91
N VAL A 127 -5.94 21.66 -13.87
CA VAL A 127 -7.10 21.65 -12.95
C VAL A 127 -6.72 21.83 -11.50
N LEU A 128 -5.48 21.50 -11.10
CA LEU A 128 -5.03 21.75 -9.75
C LEU A 128 -4.69 23.24 -9.57
N PRO A 129 -5.16 23.86 -8.47
CA PRO A 129 -4.66 25.16 -8.08
C PRO A 129 -3.15 25.11 -7.89
N ASN A 130 -2.46 26.17 -8.31
CA ASN A 130 -1.03 26.29 -8.08
C ASN A 130 -0.77 26.45 -6.58
N ILE A 131 0.04 25.55 -5.99
CA ILE A 131 0.50 25.64 -4.61
C ILE A 131 1.99 26.00 -4.63
N PRO A 132 2.34 27.28 -4.43
CA PRO A 132 3.73 27.70 -4.38
C PRO A 132 4.49 26.89 -3.32
N ASN A 133 5.66 26.36 -3.70
CA ASN A 133 6.57 25.65 -2.79
C ASN A 133 5.94 24.45 -2.06
N ALA A 134 5.01 23.73 -2.70
CA ALA A 134 4.37 22.54 -2.12
C ALA A 134 5.39 21.52 -1.56
N ARG A 135 6.53 21.33 -2.24
CA ARG A 135 7.62 20.45 -1.76
C ARG A 135 8.25 20.94 -0.46
N ASP A 136 8.48 22.24 -0.33
CA ASP A 136 9.04 22.81 0.91
C ASP A 136 8.06 22.70 2.08
N ALA A 137 6.76 22.90 1.82
CA ALA A 137 5.71 22.72 2.82
C ALA A 137 5.54 21.24 3.27
N LEU A 138 6.08 20.30 2.50
CA LEU A 138 6.06 18.86 2.76
C LEU A 138 7.38 18.34 3.35
N LYS A 139 8.34 19.21 3.69
CA LYS A 139 9.50 18.80 4.48
C LYS A 139 9.09 18.45 5.91
N SER A 140 9.75 17.47 6.51
CA SER A 140 9.53 17.06 7.90
C SER A 140 10.86 16.64 8.51
N ASP A 141 11.18 17.17 9.70
CA ASP A 141 12.44 16.87 10.41
C ASP A 141 13.73 17.11 9.60
N GLY A 142 13.69 18.02 8.62
CA GLY A 142 14.81 18.27 7.71
C GLY A 142 14.85 17.33 6.49
N GLU A 143 14.00 16.31 6.46
CA GLU A 143 13.86 15.42 5.31
C GLU A 143 12.94 16.01 4.26
N GLU A 144 13.32 15.82 3.01
CA GLU A 144 12.58 16.28 1.84
C GLU A 144 11.85 15.13 1.14
N LEU A 145 10.93 15.47 0.24
CA LEU A 145 10.31 14.48 -0.63
C LEU A 145 11.30 13.99 -1.66
N ASN A 146 11.27 12.68 -1.91
CA ASN A 146 12.04 12.05 -2.97
C ASN A 146 11.86 12.78 -4.31
N VAL A 147 12.97 12.92 -5.03
CA VAL A 147 13.00 13.65 -6.31
C VAL A 147 12.06 13.05 -7.37
N ASN A 148 11.72 11.76 -7.25
CA ASN A 148 10.82 11.09 -8.20
C ASN A 148 9.33 11.33 -7.92
N VAL A 149 8.98 11.96 -6.79
CA VAL A 149 7.58 12.26 -6.46
C VAL A 149 6.98 13.22 -7.49
N GLN A 150 5.88 12.79 -8.08
CA GLN A 150 5.07 13.54 -9.02
C GLN A 150 3.86 14.15 -8.32
N SER A 151 3.48 15.36 -8.75
CA SER A 151 2.32 16.10 -8.23
C SER A 151 2.33 16.27 -6.69
N PRO A 152 3.38 16.86 -6.10
CA PRO A 152 3.46 17.07 -4.65
C PRO A 152 2.29 17.91 -4.09
N GLU A 153 1.63 18.71 -4.92
CA GLU A 153 0.45 19.50 -4.56
C GLU A 153 -0.70 18.60 -4.06
N LEU A 154 -0.86 17.39 -4.62
CA LEU A 154 -1.86 16.44 -4.16
C LEU A 154 -1.56 15.97 -2.73
N LEU A 155 -0.29 15.67 -2.43
CA LEU A 155 0.11 15.25 -1.09
C LEU A 155 -0.01 16.41 -0.09
N TYR A 156 0.22 17.64 -0.55
CA TYR A 156 -0.03 18.85 0.23
C TYR A 156 -1.52 18.99 0.60
N PHE A 157 -2.43 18.83 -0.36
CA PHE A 157 -3.87 18.85 -0.08
C PHE A 157 -4.28 17.76 0.92
N CYS A 158 -3.70 16.56 0.82
CA CYS A 158 -3.91 15.51 1.81
C CYS A 158 -3.49 15.96 3.22
N LYS A 159 -2.27 16.51 3.33
CA LYS A 159 -1.70 16.98 4.61
C LYS A 159 -2.63 18.00 5.25
N VAL A 160 -3.00 19.03 4.50
CA VAL A 160 -3.87 20.11 5.00
C VAL A 160 -5.25 19.57 5.40
N ALA A 161 -5.89 18.77 4.55
CA ALA A 161 -7.23 18.24 4.84
C ALA A 161 -7.24 17.32 6.05
N PHE A 162 -6.36 16.32 6.10
CA PHE A 162 -6.39 15.31 7.16
C PHE A 162 -5.85 15.83 8.50
N GLU A 163 -4.86 16.74 8.51
CA GLU A 163 -4.40 17.34 9.77
C GLU A 163 -5.52 18.15 10.44
N GLN A 164 -6.29 18.92 9.66
CA GLN A 164 -7.41 19.69 10.20
C GLN A 164 -8.57 18.80 10.64
N LEU A 165 -8.94 17.79 9.84
CA LEU A 165 -10.03 16.88 10.21
C LEU A 165 -9.67 16.04 11.44
N SER A 166 -8.45 15.49 11.49
CA SER A 166 -8.00 14.65 12.60
C SER A 166 -7.88 15.43 13.91
N ALA A 167 -7.59 16.73 13.87
CA ALA A 167 -7.56 17.57 15.06
C ALA A 167 -8.95 17.85 15.65
N ASN A 168 -10.01 17.84 14.83
CA ASN A 168 -11.34 18.31 15.21
C ASN A 168 -12.40 17.20 15.33
N ALA A 169 -12.13 16.00 14.81
CA ALA A 169 -13.09 14.90 14.78
C ALA A 169 -12.45 13.56 15.17
N GLU A 170 -13.19 12.78 15.96
CA GLU A 170 -12.79 11.44 16.42
C GLU A 170 -13.38 10.29 15.58
N ALA A 171 -13.96 10.62 14.41
CA ALA A 171 -14.60 9.62 13.56
C ALA A 171 -13.57 8.59 13.05
N PHE A 172 -13.91 7.30 13.17
CA PHE A 172 -13.07 6.17 12.75
C PHE A 172 -12.54 6.35 11.32
N ALA A 173 -13.42 6.70 10.37
CA ALA A 173 -13.06 6.88 8.97
C ALA A 173 -11.99 7.98 8.78
N ILE A 174 -12.13 9.13 9.47
CA ILE A 174 -11.16 10.23 9.40
C ILE A 174 -9.78 9.76 9.88
N LYS A 175 -9.72 9.11 11.04
CA LYS A 175 -8.45 8.64 11.62
C LYS A 175 -7.79 7.58 10.74
N LEU A 176 -8.58 6.67 10.18
CA LEU A 176 -8.07 5.61 9.30
C LEU A 176 -7.49 6.19 7.99
N TRP A 177 -8.20 7.14 7.36
CA TRP A 177 -7.68 7.83 6.18
C TRP A 177 -6.46 8.69 6.49
N TYR A 178 -6.40 9.30 7.68
CA TYR A 178 -5.21 10.02 8.12
C TYR A 178 -4.00 9.09 8.28
N VAL A 179 -4.18 7.91 8.88
CA VAL A 179 -3.12 6.87 8.95
C VAL A 179 -2.62 6.50 7.54
N ARG A 180 -3.54 6.28 6.58
CA ARG A 180 -3.15 5.99 5.19
C ARG A 180 -2.33 7.11 4.58
N PHE A 181 -2.73 8.36 4.78
CA PHE A 181 -1.96 9.50 4.35
C PHE A 181 -0.56 9.50 4.98
N LEU A 182 -0.43 9.35 6.31
CA LEU A 182 0.86 9.37 6.99
C LEU A 182 1.80 8.27 6.48
N VAL A 183 1.24 7.09 6.20
CA VAL A 183 1.95 5.92 5.67
C VAL A 183 2.43 6.14 4.22
N VAL A 184 1.63 6.81 3.38
CA VAL A 184 2.03 7.21 2.02
C VAL A 184 3.07 8.34 2.09
N TYR A 185 2.83 9.34 2.94
CA TYR A 185 3.72 10.48 3.12
C TYR A 185 5.12 10.04 3.58
N GLN A 186 5.21 9.15 4.57
CA GLN A 186 6.49 8.60 5.01
C GLN A 186 7.21 7.80 3.91
N ARG A 187 6.50 7.12 3.01
CA ARG A 187 7.12 6.43 1.86
C ARG A 187 7.70 7.40 0.83
N CYS A 188 7.26 8.64 0.83
CA CYS A 188 7.72 9.67 -0.10
C CYS A 188 8.86 10.52 0.44
N LEU A 189 9.15 10.46 1.74
CA LEU A 189 10.31 11.12 2.35
C LEU A 189 11.57 10.28 2.16
N ASP A 190 12.74 10.93 2.05
CA ASP A 190 14.00 10.23 1.80
C ASP A 190 14.48 9.39 3.00
N ASP A 191 14.14 9.76 4.24
CA ASP A 191 14.36 8.92 5.44
C ASP A 191 13.15 8.94 6.41
N LEU A 192 13.21 8.09 7.43
CA LEU A 192 12.23 8.01 8.51
C LEU A 192 12.22 9.28 9.35
N THR A 193 11.05 9.87 9.49
CA THR A 193 10.85 11.09 10.28
C THR A 193 10.16 10.79 11.60
N HIS A 194 10.63 11.43 12.66
CA HIS A 194 10.07 11.26 14.00
C HIS A 194 8.70 11.90 14.08
N SER A 195 8.51 13.10 13.53
CA SER A 195 7.22 13.81 13.55
C SER A 195 6.09 13.04 12.86
N VAL A 196 6.37 12.38 11.73
CA VAL A 196 5.34 11.57 11.04
C VAL A 196 5.04 10.30 11.84
N TYR A 197 6.07 9.65 12.41
CA TYR A 197 5.87 8.51 13.31
C TYR A 197 5.03 8.86 14.53
N THR A 198 5.31 9.98 15.21
CA THR A 198 4.54 10.41 16.39
C THR A 198 3.07 10.61 16.06
N LYS A 199 2.78 11.32 14.96
CA LYS A 199 1.40 11.51 14.48
C LYS A 199 0.72 10.18 14.16
N PHE A 200 1.44 9.25 13.54
CA PHE A 200 0.94 7.92 13.23
C PHE A 200 0.61 7.15 14.52
N ASP A 201 1.54 7.11 15.47
CA ASP A 201 1.40 6.38 16.73
C ASP A 201 0.23 6.90 17.59
N GLU A 202 0.09 8.23 17.69
CA GLU A 202 -1.02 8.89 18.37
C GLU A 202 -2.37 8.57 17.71
N THR A 203 -2.42 8.65 16.38
CA THR A 203 -3.65 8.35 15.61
C THR A 203 -4.02 6.87 15.73
N VAL A 204 -3.04 5.96 15.75
CA VAL A 204 -3.28 4.53 16.00
C VAL A 204 -3.82 4.29 17.40
N GLY A 205 -3.31 4.99 18.42
CA GLY A 205 -3.85 4.91 19.78
C GLY A 205 -5.32 5.35 19.90
N GLN A 206 -5.74 6.30 19.06
CA GLN A 206 -7.16 6.70 18.94
C GLN A 206 -7.98 5.65 18.19
N LEU A 207 -7.45 5.16 17.06
CA LEU A 207 -8.09 4.12 16.25
C LEU A 207 -8.31 2.82 17.01
N GLU A 208 -7.37 2.40 17.84
CA GLU A 208 -7.48 1.14 18.59
C GLU A 208 -8.79 1.05 19.39
N LYS A 209 -9.15 2.14 20.08
CA LYS A 209 -10.41 2.22 20.83
C LYS A 209 -11.63 2.21 19.90
N ALA A 210 -11.55 2.91 18.78
CA ALA A 210 -12.63 2.99 17.82
C ALA A 210 -12.87 1.66 17.07
N ILE A 211 -11.81 0.90 16.82
CA ILE A 211 -11.86 -0.40 16.12
C ILE A 211 -12.74 -1.40 16.87
N GLU A 212 -12.73 -1.41 18.20
CA GLU A 212 -13.55 -2.33 19.00
C GLU A 212 -15.05 -2.20 18.67
N GLY A 213 -15.52 -0.97 18.44
CA GLY A 213 -16.90 -0.63 18.12
C GLY A 213 -17.33 -0.89 16.67
N VAL A 214 -16.42 -1.29 15.78
CA VAL A 214 -16.75 -1.57 14.37
C VAL A 214 -17.47 -2.92 14.27
N GLU A 215 -18.69 -2.96 13.74
CA GLU A 215 -19.45 -4.22 13.64
C GLU A 215 -18.89 -5.14 12.54
N ASP A 216 -18.47 -4.58 11.41
CA ASP A 216 -17.93 -5.35 10.28
C ASP A 216 -16.51 -5.87 10.58
N VAL A 217 -16.41 -7.19 10.72
CA VAL A 217 -15.13 -7.90 10.93
C VAL A 217 -14.12 -7.63 9.81
N ARG A 218 -14.56 -7.44 8.56
CA ARG A 218 -13.68 -7.20 7.41
C ARG A 218 -12.96 -5.86 7.57
N VAL A 219 -13.69 -4.84 8.01
CA VAL A 219 -13.12 -3.50 8.30
C VAL A 219 -12.16 -3.58 9.47
N LYS A 220 -12.52 -4.31 10.54
CA LYS A 220 -11.61 -4.54 11.68
C LYS A 220 -10.31 -5.18 11.22
N VAL A 221 -10.40 -6.28 10.46
CA VAL A 221 -9.24 -7.02 9.96
C VAL A 221 -8.37 -6.12 9.07
N GLN A 222 -8.99 -5.38 8.15
CA GLN A 222 -8.24 -4.49 7.27
C GLN A 222 -7.53 -3.36 8.04
N ALA A 223 -8.20 -2.72 9.01
CA ALA A 223 -7.57 -1.71 9.85
C ALA A 223 -6.37 -2.30 10.62
N HIS A 224 -6.49 -3.51 11.16
CA HIS A 224 -5.36 -4.19 11.83
C HIS A 224 -4.19 -4.45 10.88
N VAL A 225 -4.45 -4.90 9.64
CA VAL A 225 -3.42 -5.10 8.61
C VAL A 225 -2.71 -3.79 8.29
N GLU A 226 -3.46 -2.71 8.06
CA GLU A 226 -2.89 -1.40 7.73
C GLU A 226 -2.03 -0.83 8.86
N ILE A 227 -2.48 -0.96 10.12
CA ILE A 227 -1.72 -0.54 11.30
C ILE A 227 -0.46 -1.37 11.48
N PHE A 228 -0.57 -2.70 11.33
CA PHE A 228 0.56 -3.62 11.38
C PHE A 228 1.63 -3.24 10.34
N GLN A 229 1.24 -3.06 9.08
CA GLN A 229 2.14 -2.62 8.01
C GLN A 229 2.73 -1.23 8.26
N GLY A 230 1.96 -0.32 8.87
CA GLY A 230 2.45 0.99 9.28
C GLY A 230 3.58 0.89 10.30
N TYR A 231 3.43 0.10 11.36
CA TYR A 231 4.53 -0.09 12.32
C TYR A 231 5.77 -0.77 11.72
N LEU A 232 5.59 -1.67 10.76
CA LEU A 232 6.71 -2.25 10.00
C LEU A 232 7.45 -1.19 9.19
N LEU A 233 6.74 -0.29 8.51
CA LEU A 233 7.34 0.85 7.80
C LEU A 233 8.23 1.69 8.72
N PHE A 234 7.76 1.98 9.94
CA PHE A 234 8.51 2.73 10.95
C PHE A 234 9.51 1.88 11.75
N LYS A 235 9.74 0.63 11.36
CA LYS A 235 10.68 -0.31 12.00
C LYS A 235 10.40 -0.53 13.51
N ARG A 236 9.12 -0.53 13.91
CA ARG A 236 8.68 -0.73 15.30
C ARG A 236 8.24 -2.19 15.54
N ILE A 237 9.21 -3.09 15.59
CA ILE A 237 8.99 -4.55 15.63
C ILE A 237 8.08 -4.97 16.79
N SER A 238 8.33 -4.51 18.02
CA SER A 238 7.51 -4.90 19.17
C SER A 238 6.04 -4.47 19.05
N LYS A 239 5.78 -3.31 18.43
CA LYS A 239 4.40 -2.85 18.18
C LYS A 239 3.77 -3.61 17.03
N SER A 240 4.52 -3.85 15.95
CA SER A 240 4.03 -4.65 14.82
C SER A 240 3.69 -6.08 15.25
N ASP A 241 4.48 -6.69 16.13
CA ASP A 241 4.21 -8.04 16.65
C ASP A 241 2.94 -8.10 17.52
N ARG A 242 2.65 -7.05 18.30
CA ARG A 242 1.38 -6.93 19.03
C ARG A 242 0.20 -6.91 18.08
N TRP A 243 0.25 -6.06 17.06
CA TRP A 243 -0.82 -5.96 16.06
C TRP A 243 -0.95 -7.23 15.21
N ARG A 244 0.16 -7.90 14.90
CA ARG A 244 0.17 -9.21 14.26
C ARG A 244 -0.54 -10.26 15.11
N THR A 245 -0.22 -10.35 16.40
CA THR A 245 -0.83 -11.32 17.32
C THR A 245 -2.34 -11.06 17.46
N ALA A 246 -2.74 -9.79 17.58
CA ALA A 246 -4.14 -9.39 17.60
C ALA A 246 -4.87 -9.79 16.30
N LEU A 247 -4.23 -9.56 15.15
CA LEU A 247 -4.76 -9.93 13.83
C LEU A 247 -4.90 -11.45 13.66
N GLN A 248 -3.93 -12.24 14.11
CA GLN A 248 -4.01 -13.71 14.10
C GLN A 248 -5.13 -14.21 15.02
N THR A 249 -5.31 -13.58 16.18
CA THR A 249 -6.41 -13.89 17.10
C THR A 249 -7.76 -13.54 16.48
N LEU A 250 -7.87 -12.38 15.83
CA LEU A 250 -9.09 -11.89 15.18
C LEU A 250 -9.51 -12.76 14.00
N THR A 251 -8.55 -13.24 13.22
CA THR A 251 -8.81 -14.04 12.01
C THR A 251 -8.85 -15.54 12.28
N GLY A 252 -8.31 -16.00 13.41
CA GLY A 252 -8.04 -17.42 13.67
C GLY A 252 -6.94 -18.01 12.79
N VAL A 253 -6.23 -17.17 12.01
CA VAL A 253 -5.21 -17.61 11.05
C VAL A 253 -3.83 -17.42 11.65
N GLU A 254 -3.11 -18.52 11.85
CA GLU A 254 -1.71 -18.50 12.28
C GLU A 254 -0.78 -18.57 11.06
N ILE A 255 0.25 -17.72 11.04
CA ILE A 255 1.28 -17.71 9.99
C ILE A 255 2.62 -18.04 10.62
N THR A 256 3.17 -19.20 10.24
CA THR A 256 4.46 -19.70 10.71
C THR A 256 5.49 -19.73 9.57
N VAL A 257 6.75 -19.48 9.92
CA VAL A 257 7.89 -19.64 9.02
C VAL A 257 8.51 -21.00 9.33
N GLU A 258 8.56 -21.89 8.34
CA GLU A 258 9.03 -23.26 8.52
C GLU A 258 10.12 -23.60 7.48
N GLY A 259 10.97 -24.58 7.80
CA GLY A 259 11.99 -25.08 6.89
C GLY A 259 11.61 -26.47 6.37
N VAL A 260 11.33 -26.58 5.07
CA VAL A 260 10.92 -27.84 4.43
C VAL A 260 11.96 -28.28 3.42
N LEU A 261 12.27 -29.58 3.37
CA LEU A 261 13.27 -30.11 2.44
C LEU A 261 12.79 -30.02 0.99
N GLY A 262 13.62 -29.45 0.12
CA GLY A 262 13.34 -29.36 -1.31
C GLY A 262 14.60 -29.16 -2.16
N VAL A 263 14.39 -29.21 -3.48
CA VAL A 263 15.42 -29.02 -4.50
C VAL A 263 15.07 -27.85 -5.42
N ARG A 264 16.09 -27.15 -5.91
CA ARG A 264 15.94 -25.97 -6.80
C ARG A 264 16.49 -26.19 -8.20
N THR A 265 17.24 -27.27 -8.42
CA THR A 265 17.84 -27.58 -9.72
C THR A 265 17.50 -29.01 -10.12
N LYS A 266 17.49 -29.25 -11.43
CA LYS A 266 17.12 -30.54 -12.02
C LYS A 266 18.08 -31.67 -11.62
N TYR A 267 19.34 -31.33 -11.28
CA TYR A 267 20.41 -32.29 -10.98
C TYR A 267 20.83 -32.32 -9.50
N GLN A 268 20.13 -31.60 -8.62
CA GLN A 268 20.44 -31.60 -7.18
C GLN A 268 20.04 -32.94 -6.55
N GLN A 269 21.03 -33.72 -6.10
CA GLN A 269 20.80 -35.02 -5.46
C GLN A 269 20.39 -34.91 -3.99
N LYS A 270 20.93 -33.92 -3.27
CA LYS A 270 20.66 -33.72 -1.84
C LYS A 270 19.64 -32.62 -1.64
N ALA A 271 18.49 -32.95 -1.07
CA ALA A 271 17.51 -31.95 -0.66
C ALA A 271 18.09 -31.05 0.44
N LEU A 272 17.80 -29.75 0.34
CA LEU A 272 18.22 -28.76 1.32
C LEU A 272 16.97 -28.10 1.94
N PRO A 273 17.03 -27.65 3.19
CA PRO A 273 15.95 -26.88 3.79
C PRO A 273 15.64 -25.63 2.96
N GLN A 274 14.36 -25.43 2.65
CA GLN A 274 13.79 -24.31 1.93
C GLN A 274 12.84 -23.58 2.87
N LEU A 275 12.96 -22.26 2.92
CA LEU A 275 12.06 -21.43 3.72
C LEU A 275 10.66 -21.45 3.10
N THR A 276 9.65 -21.77 3.90
CA THR A 276 8.25 -21.72 3.51
C THR A 276 7.43 -20.98 4.56
N LEU A 277 6.32 -20.40 4.13
CA LEU A 277 5.32 -19.79 5.01
C LEU A 277 4.09 -20.68 5.03
N ARG A 278 3.64 -21.04 6.23
CA ARG A 278 2.45 -21.87 6.42
C ARG A 278 1.36 -21.05 7.08
N ALA A 279 0.18 -21.03 6.46
CA ALA A 279 -1.03 -20.49 7.04
C ALA A 279 -1.89 -21.64 7.58
N LYS A 280 -2.21 -21.62 8.88
CA LYS A 280 -3.10 -22.59 9.55
C LYS A 280 -4.37 -21.88 9.99
N GLY A 281 -5.47 -22.62 10.17
CA GLY A 281 -6.75 -22.07 10.65
C GLY A 281 -7.68 -21.52 9.56
N LEU A 282 -7.43 -21.88 8.29
CA LEU A 282 -8.24 -21.43 7.15
C LEU A 282 -9.65 -22.06 7.10
N GLU A 283 -9.83 -23.23 7.71
CA GLU A 283 -11.08 -24.03 7.62
C GLU A 283 -12.26 -23.43 8.40
N GLY A 284 -12.01 -22.46 9.29
CA GLY A 284 -13.03 -21.82 10.14
C GLY A 284 -13.34 -20.37 9.83
N GLY A 285 -12.69 -19.77 8.82
CA GLY A 285 -12.84 -18.34 8.50
C GLY A 285 -13.83 -18.10 7.35
N ASP A 286 -14.81 -17.23 7.56
CA ASP A 286 -15.70 -16.72 6.50
C ASP A 286 -14.99 -15.62 5.69
N PHE A 287 -13.92 -16.02 4.99
CA PHE A 287 -13.16 -15.12 4.14
C PHE A 287 -13.52 -15.34 2.68
N ALA A 288 -13.85 -14.25 1.98
CA ALA A 288 -14.03 -14.29 0.54
C ALA A 288 -12.77 -14.85 -0.15
N SER A 289 -12.99 -15.80 -1.04
CA SER A 289 -11.93 -16.45 -1.80
C SER A 289 -11.20 -15.44 -2.72
N ALA A 290 -9.97 -15.78 -3.11
CA ALA A 290 -9.24 -14.99 -4.12
C ALA A 290 -10.01 -14.85 -5.44
N LYS A 291 -10.77 -15.89 -5.81
CA LYS A 291 -11.60 -15.90 -7.02
C LYS A 291 -12.78 -14.92 -6.92
N GLU A 292 -13.43 -14.83 -5.77
CA GLU A 292 -14.54 -13.89 -5.52
C GLU A 292 -14.07 -12.44 -5.43
N THR A 293 -12.89 -12.22 -4.85
CA THR A 293 -12.35 -10.86 -4.64
C THR A 293 -11.71 -10.29 -5.90
N HIS A 294 -10.80 -11.01 -6.54
CA HIS A 294 -9.98 -10.50 -7.64
C HIS A 294 -9.82 -11.50 -8.81
N GLY A 295 -10.72 -12.48 -8.94
CA GLY A 295 -10.69 -13.44 -10.05
C GLY A 295 -10.95 -12.82 -11.43
N GLN A 296 -11.53 -11.63 -11.50
CA GLN A 296 -11.82 -10.90 -12.75
C GLN A 296 -10.62 -10.08 -13.27
N VAL A 297 -9.48 -10.16 -12.58
CA VAL A 297 -8.30 -9.37 -12.87
C VAL A 297 -7.42 -10.11 -13.86
N ALA A 298 -7.03 -9.41 -14.92
CA ALA A 298 -5.96 -9.88 -15.78
C ALA A 298 -4.65 -9.81 -15.00
N LEU A 299 -4.26 -10.93 -14.39
CA LEU A 299 -2.95 -11.07 -13.75
C LEU A 299 -1.84 -11.03 -14.81
N PRO A 300 -0.66 -10.46 -14.50
CA PRO A 300 0.50 -10.57 -15.36
C PRO A 300 0.80 -12.05 -15.68
N THR A 301 1.16 -12.33 -16.93
CA THR A 301 1.56 -13.69 -17.31
C THR A 301 2.82 -14.07 -16.56
N ILE A 302 2.78 -15.22 -15.88
CA ILE A 302 3.96 -15.80 -15.24
C ILE A 302 4.92 -16.23 -16.37
N LEU A 303 6.05 -15.53 -16.47
CA LEU A 303 7.11 -15.88 -17.41
C LEU A 303 7.86 -17.08 -16.84
N LYS A 304 7.87 -18.18 -17.59
CA LYS A 304 8.69 -19.35 -17.26
C LYS A 304 10.16 -19.01 -17.44
N LEU A 305 10.99 -19.48 -16.52
CA LEU A 305 12.43 -19.29 -16.56
C LEU A 305 13.06 -20.01 -17.75
N GLU A 306 12.47 -21.14 -18.17
CA GLU A 306 12.94 -22.01 -19.27
C GLU A 306 14.44 -22.36 -19.15
N ASP A 307 14.91 -22.53 -17.91
CA ASP A 307 16.31 -22.78 -17.58
C ASP A 307 16.63 -24.29 -17.61
N ASP A 308 17.74 -24.68 -18.25
CA ASP A 308 18.19 -26.08 -18.37
C ASP A 308 18.73 -26.68 -17.07
N LEU A 309 19.11 -25.84 -16.10
CA LEU A 309 19.68 -26.26 -14.82
C LEU A 309 18.68 -26.06 -13.68
N ARG A 310 17.97 -24.93 -13.66
CA ARG A 310 17.06 -24.57 -12.55
C ARG A 310 15.67 -25.13 -12.76
N LEU A 311 14.98 -25.38 -11.65
CA LEU A 311 13.55 -25.64 -11.64
C LEU A 311 12.80 -24.31 -11.63
N GLU A 312 11.61 -24.30 -12.25
CA GLU A 312 10.69 -23.15 -12.26
C GLU A 312 10.23 -22.78 -10.85
N ARG A 313 9.96 -23.81 -10.03
CA ARG A 313 9.62 -23.68 -8.61
C ARG A 313 10.44 -24.66 -7.79
N VAL A 314 10.58 -24.36 -6.51
CA VAL A 314 11.12 -25.32 -5.54
C VAL A 314 10.28 -26.59 -5.61
N LYS A 315 10.91 -27.74 -5.80
CA LYS A 315 10.24 -29.03 -5.67
C LYS A 315 10.51 -29.57 -4.26
N PHE A 316 9.49 -29.62 -3.43
CA PHE A 316 9.58 -30.18 -2.08
C PHE A 316 9.55 -31.71 -2.14
N MET A 317 10.14 -32.34 -1.12
CA MET A 317 10.19 -33.80 -1.03
C MET A 317 8.83 -34.41 -0.67
N GLU A 318 8.01 -33.71 0.10
CA GLU A 318 6.64 -34.10 0.41
C GLU A 318 5.69 -33.57 -0.67
N GLU A 319 4.80 -34.41 -1.19
CA GLU A 319 3.96 -34.06 -2.35
C GLU A 319 2.92 -32.99 -2.03
N ASN A 320 2.32 -33.03 -0.83
CA ASN A 320 1.40 -32.02 -0.30
C ASN A 320 1.99 -30.60 -0.32
N GLU A 321 3.30 -30.46 -0.09
CA GLU A 321 4.00 -29.17 -0.08
C GLU A 321 4.21 -28.59 -1.49
N ASN A 322 3.97 -29.38 -2.53
CA ASN A 322 4.04 -28.93 -3.93
C ASN A 322 2.69 -28.46 -4.48
N GLU A 323 1.62 -28.51 -3.68
CA GLU A 323 0.30 -28.02 -4.06
C GLU A 323 0.21 -26.49 -3.92
N ASP A 324 -0.36 -25.82 -4.92
CA ASP A 324 -0.51 -24.37 -4.90
C ASP A 324 -1.68 -23.96 -3.99
N ALA A 325 -1.37 -23.52 -2.78
CA ALA A 325 -2.38 -23.06 -1.83
C ALA A 325 -3.10 -21.80 -2.34
N GLN A 326 -4.41 -21.89 -2.56
CA GLN A 326 -5.26 -20.74 -2.88
C GLN A 326 -5.71 -20.05 -1.60
N LEU A 327 -4.94 -19.06 -1.15
CA LEU A 327 -5.24 -18.31 0.06
C LEU A 327 -6.29 -17.21 -0.20
N PRO A 328 -7.22 -16.95 0.74
CA PRO A 328 -8.08 -15.77 0.70
C PRO A 328 -7.27 -14.47 0.62
N ALA A 329 -7.80 -13.43 -0.02
CA ALA A 329 -7.06 -12.18 -0.26
C ALA A 329 -6.53 -11.54 1.04
N VAL A 330 -7.32 -11.60 2.11
CA VAL A 330 -6.94 -11.07 3.42
C VAL A 330 -5.76 -11.84 4.03
N VAL A 331 -5.72 -13.16 3.87
CA VAL A 331 -4.62 -14.00 4.33
C VAL A 331 -3.36 -13.75 3.48
N GLN A 332 -3.52 -13.56 2.18
CA GLN A 332 -2.39 -13.16 1.31
C GLN A 332 -1.75 -11.86 1.80
N GLN A 333 -2.55 -10.87 2.19
CA GLN A 333 -2.03 -9.61 2.76
C GLN A 333 -1.28 -9.83 4.07
N MET A 334 -1.79 -10.70 4.95
CA MET A 334 -1.10 -11.06 6.19
C MET A 334 0.25 -11.74 5.92
N VAL A 335 0.29 -12.67 4.95
CA VAL A 335 1.52 -13.38 4.54
C VAL A 335 2.54 -12.40 3.97
N LEU A 336 2.14 -11.52 3.06
CA LEU A 336 3.01 -10.49 2.46
C LEU A 336 3.58 -9.50 3.47
N SER A 337 2.91 -9.34 4.62
CA SER A 337 3.32 -8.44 5.69
C SER A 337 4.21 -9.12 6.74
N THR A 338 4.40 -10.45 6.66
CA THR A 338 5.13 -11.25 7.66
C THR A 338 6.63 -11.38 7.34
N VAL A 339 7.05 -11.06 6.12
CA VAL A 339 8.37 -11.38 5.55
C VAL A 339 9.32 -10.19 5.54
#